data_AF-E0CYB6-F1
#
_entry.id   AF-E0CYB6-F1
#
_cell.length_a   1.000
_cell.length_b   1.000
_cell.length_c   1.000
_cell.angle_alpha   90.00
_cell.angle_beta   90.00
_cell.angle_gamma   90.00
#
_symmetry.space_group_name_H-M   'P 1'
#
loop_
_entity.id
_entity.type
_entity.pdbx_description
1 polymer ?
#
loop_
_entity_poly.entity_id
_entity_poly.type
_entity_poly.pdbx_seq_one_letter_code
_entity_poly.pdbx_strand_id
1 'polypeptide(L)' 'MKVTVCFGRTRVVVPCGDGRMKVFSLIQQAVTRYRKAVAKFTVI' A
#
# COMPACT_ATOMS: atom_id res chain seq x y z
N MET A 1 -6.58 -13.04 0.19
CA MET A 1 -5.56 -12.59 1.17
C MET A 1 -5.35 -11.09 1.05
N LYS A 2 -5.12 -10.39 2.18
CA LYS A 2 -4.74 -8.98 2.24
C LYS A 2 -3.65 -8.79 3.28
N VAL A 3 -2.78 -7.80 3.08
CA VAL A 3 -1.71 -7.47 4.02
C VAL A 3 -1.70 -5.97 4.29
N THR A 4 -1.13 -5.58 5.41
CA THR A 4 -0.92 -4.17 5.77
C THR A 4 0.55 -3.84 5.60
N VAL A 5 0.85 -2.81 4.81
CA VAL A 5 2.20 -2.29 4.61
C VAL A 5 2.34 -0.98 5.38
N CYS A 6 3.43 -0.83 6.12
CA CYS A 6 3.73 0.38 6.89
C CYS A 6 4.74 1.26 6.15
N PHE A 7 4.36 2.50 5.87
CA PHE A 7 5.23 3.57 5.38
C PHE A 7 5.40 4.59 6.51
N GLY A 8 6.40 4.37 7.37
CA GLY A 8 6.54 5.12 8.62
C GLY A 8 5.29 4.95 9.49
N ARG A 9 4.59 6.05 9.79
CA ARG A 9 3.33 6.04 10.56
C ARG A 9 2.10 5.72 9.72
N THR A 10 2.19 5.81 8.40
CA THR A 10 1.06 5.59 7.50
C THR A 10 0.92 4.11 7.16
N ARG A 11 -0.26 3.54 7.44
CA ARG A 11 -0.55 2.13 7.15
C ARG A 11 -1.48 2.03 5.95
N VAL A 12 -1.16 1.12 5.04
CA VAL A 12 -1.89 0.95 3.79
C VAL A 12 -2.22 -0.52 3.59
N VAL A 13 -3.49 -0.82 3.35
CA VAL A 13 -3.95 -2.19 3.04
C VAL A 13 -3.72 -2.49 1.56
N VAL A 14 -3.06 -3.60 1.28
CA VAL A 14 -2.81 -4.12 -0.07
C VAL A 14 -3.52 -5.47 -0.23
N PRO A 15 -4.46 -5.60 -1.18
CA PRO A 15 -5.03 -6.89 -1.54
C PRO A 15 -4.01 -7.71 -2.35
N CYS A 16 -3.83 -8.97 -1.98
CA CYS A 16 -2.84 -9.87 -2.59
C CYS A 16 -3.46 -11.02 -3.38
N GLY A 17 -4.78 -11.00 -3.62
CA GLY A 17 -5.48 -12.09 -4.29
C GLY A 17 -5.36 -13.41 -3.51
N ASP A 18 -4.84 -14.45 -4.17
CA ASP A 18 -4.56 -15.78 -3.62
C ASP A 18 -3.25 -15.87 -2.80
N GLY A 19 -2.46 -14.79 -2.78
CA GLY A 19 -1.21 -14.72 -2.06
C GLY A 19 0.03 -15.19 -2.81
N ARG A 20 -0.07 -15.50 -4.11
CA ARG A 20 1.08 -15.87 -4.97
C ARG A 20 1.80 -14.65 -5.58
N MET A 21 1.40 -13.44 -5.21
CA MET A 21 1.99 -12.20 -5.69
C MET A 21 3.46 -12.06 -5.27
N LYS A 22 4.34 -11.72 -6.22
CA LYS A 22 5.73 -11.39 -5.93
C LYS A 22 5.84 -10.13 -5.06
N VAL A 23 6.84 -10.08 -4.18
CA VAL A 23 7.11 -8.93 -3.31
C VAL A 23 7.26 -7.63 -4.10
N PHE A 24 7.90 -7.66 -5.27
CA PHE A 24 8.03 -6.49 -6.14
C PHE A 24 6.66 -5.89 -6.56
N SER A 25 5.73 -6.74 -6.99
CA SER A 25 4.37 -6.32 -7.37
C SER A 25 3.59 -5.80 -6.16
N LEU A 26 3.79 -6.39 -4.98
CA LEU A 26 3.21 -5.91 -3.72
C LEU A 26 3.73 -4.51 -3.39
N ILE A 27 5.04 -4.26 -3.54
CA ILE A 27 5.64 -2.93 -3.32
C ILE A 27 5.06 -1.89 -4.28
N GLN A 28 4.97 -2.18 -5.58
CA GLN A 28 4.37 -1.25 -6.56
C GLN A 28 2.93 -0.87 -6.19
N GLN A 29 2.14 -1.86 -5.76
CA GLN A 29 0.78 -1.68 -5.29
C GLN A 29 0.68 -0.90 -3.98
N ALA A 30 1.61 -1.13 -3.05
CA ALA A 30 1.70 -0.43 -1.78
C ALA A 30 2.07 1.04 -1.99
N VAL A 31 3.07 1.32 -2.84
CA VAL A 31 3.52 2.69 -3.18
C VAL A 31 2.40 3.48 -3.84
N THR A 32 1.67 2.88 -4.78
CA THR A 32 0.55 3.54 -5.46
C THR A 32 -0.55 3.95 -4.48
N ARG A 33 -0.86 3.08 -3.51
CA ARG A 33 -1.87 3.36 -2.49
C ARG A 33 -1.38 4.34 -1.42
N TYR A 34 -0.11 4.25 -1.02
CA TYR A 34 0.51 5.22 -0.12
C TYR A 34 0.45 6.63 -0.71
N ARG A 35 0.83 6.81 -1.97
CA ARG A 35 0.75 8.10 -2.68
C ARG A 35 -0.68 8.68 -2.64
N LYS A 36 -1.69 7.85 -2.90
CA LYS A 36 -3.10 8.27 -2.80
C LYS A 36 -3.53 8.61 -1.37
N ALA A 37 -3.05 7.87 -0.38
CA ALA A 37 -3.35 8.13 1.02
C ALA A 37 -2.74 9.46 1.46
N VAL A 38 -1.45 9.69 1.18
CA VAL A 38 -0.77 10.94 1.59
C VAL A 38 -1.23 12.16 0.82
N ALA A 39 -1.62 12.03 -0.45
CA ALA A 39 -2.21 13.15 -1.20
C ALA A 39 -3.53 13.66 -0.56
N LYS A 40 -4.28 12.80 0.14
CA LYS A 40 -5.45 13.22 0.92
C LYS A 40 -5.09 13.98 2.21
N PHE A 41 -3.88 13.79 2.73
CA PHE A 41 -3.40 14.44 3.95
C PHE A 41 -2.65 15.76 3.67
N THR A 42 -2.37 16.09 2.40
CA THR A 42 -1.70 17.33 1.97
C THR A 42 -2.69 18.35 1.41
N VAL A 43 -3.84 18.53 2.07
CA VAL A 43 -4.68 19.71 1.88
C VAL A 43 -4.54 20.52 3.16
N ILE A 44 -3.75 21.59 3.09
CA ILE A 44 -3.63 22.66 4.09
C ILE A 44 -4.35 23.87 3.54
#